data_AF-A0A0F2PYP6-F1
#
_entry.id   AF-A0A0F2PYP6-F1
#
_cell.length_a   1.000
_cell.length_b   1.000
_cell.length_c   1.000
_cell.angle_alpha   90.00
_cell.angle_beta   90.00
_cell.angle_gamma   90.00
#
_symmetry.space_group_name_H-M   'P 1'
#
loop_
_entity.id
_entity.type
_entity.pdbx_description
1 polymer ?
#
loop_
_entity_poly.entity_id
_entity_poly.type
_entity_poly.pdbx_seq_one_letter_code
_entity_poly.pdbx_strand_id
1 'polypeptide(L)'
;MATVAFIGLGVMGYPMAGHLKTKGGHDLRVYNRTAEKAKKWAEQFGGTACDLPSDAAKGADFVFTCVGNDDDLRAVTLASGGVIHGMSKGAILIDNTTASAEVARQLAGACADKGCGFLDAPVSGGQAGAENGALTVMVGGDEATFEKARPVIAAYARMVGLMGPVGSGQLTKMINQICIAGLVQG
;
A
#
# COMPACT_ATOMS: atom_id res chain seq x y z
N MET A 1 6.06 2.63 17.54
CA MET A 1 6.68 1.67 16.59
C MET A 1 5.62 0.61 16.29
N ALA A 2 5.30 0.40 15.01
CA ALA A 2 4.27 -0.54 14.57
C ALA A 2 4.90 -1.71 13.81
N THR A 3 4.20 -2.83 13.73
CA THR A 3 4.50 -3.91 12.79
C THR A 3 3.80 -3.61 11.47
N VAL A 4 4.57 -3.57 10.38
CA VAL A 4 4.08 -3.21 9.05
C VAL A 4 4.43 -4.30 8.05
N ALA A 5 3.46 -4.71 7.24
CA ALA A 5 3.66 -5.58 6.10
C ALA A 5 3.69 -4.76 4.80
N PHE A 6 4.56 -5.11 3.85
CA PHE A 6 4.58 -4.50 2.52
C PHE A 6 4.61 -5.57 1.41
N ILE A 7 3.62 -5.53 0.54
CA ILE A 7 3.34 -6.55 -0.47
C ILE A 7 3.52 -5.92 -1.86
N GLY A 8 4.51 -6.42 -2.61
CA GLY A 8 4.87 -5.90 -3.92
C GLY A 8 6.07 -4.96 -3.86
N LEU A 9 7.22 -5.46 -4.30
CA LEU A 9 8.50 -4.74 -4.27
C LEU A 9 8.95 -4.38 -5.69
N GLY A 10 8.03 -3.75 -6.42
CA GLY A 10 8.30 -3.17 -7.74
C GLY A 10 9.09 -1.87 -7.66
N VAL A 11 9.15 -1.15 -8.78
CA VAL A 11 9.84 0.15 -8.90
C VAL A 11 9.36 1.16 -7.85
N MET A 12 8.05 1.16 -7.56
CA MET A 12 7.46 2.04 -6.55
C MET A 12 7.58 1.44 -5.13
N GLY A 13 7.14 0.20 -4.95
CA GLY A 13 7.02 -0.42 -3.62
C GLY A 13 8.35 -0.65 -2.90
N TYR A 14 9.43 -0.96 -3.63
CA TYR A 14 10.74 -1.25 -3.03
C TYR A 14 11.30 -0.06 -2.22
N PRO A 15 11.42 1.16 -2.76
CA PRO A 15 11.84 2.32 -1.97
C PRO A 15 10.79 2.76 -0.93
N MET A 16 9.49 2.61 -1.20
CA MET A 16 8.44 2.94 -0.22
C MET A 16 8.56 2.12 1.06
N ALA A 17 8.73 0.80 0.93
CA ALA A 17 9.03 -0.08 2.06
C ALA A 17 10.32 0.36 2.77
N GLY A 18 11.36 0.71 2.00
CA GLY A 18 12.62 1.23 2.55
C GLY A 18 12.44 2.44 3.47
N HIS A 19 11.59 3.41 3.08
CA HIS A 19 11.28 4.58 3.91
C HIS A 19 10.49 4.23 5.17
N LEU A 20 9.51 3.31 5.07
CA LEU A 20 8.76 2.81 6.25
C LEU A 20 9.71 2.19 7.29
N LYS A 21 10.77 1.51 6.84
CA LYS A 21 11.80 0.94 7.72
C LYS A 21 12.72 2.02 8.29
N THR A 22 13.32 2.82 7.43
CA THR A 22 14.46 3.69 7.79
C THR A 22 14.03 5.02 8.40
N LYS A 23 12.98 5.64 7.87
CA LYS A 23 12.41 6.90 8.40
C LYS A 23 11.30 6.64 9.41
N GLY A 24 10.43 5.67 9.13
CA GLY A 24 9.32 5.29 10.02
C GLY A 24 9.76 4.48 11.25
N GLY A 25 10.91 3.80 11.18
CA GLY A 25 11.45 3.00 12.28
C GLY A 25 10.57 1.79 12.63
N HIS A 26 9.77 1.30 11.69
CA HIS A 26 8.81 0.21 11.92
C HIS A 26 9.47 -1.18 11.81
N ASP A 27 8.84 -2.19 12.42
CA ASP A 27 9.18 -3.59 12.18
C ASP A 27 8.55 -4.04 10.86
N LEU A 28 9.37 -4.29 9.84
CA LEU A 28 8.89 -4.48 8.48
C LEU A 28 9.03 -5.93 8.00
N ARG A 29 7.92 -6.44 7.48
CA ARG A 29 7.84 -7.74 6.82
C ARG A 29 7.43 -7.52 5.37
N VAL A 30 8.14 -8.14 4.45
CA VAL A 30 7.94 -7.88 3.03
C VAL A 30 7.68 -9.17 2.27
N TYR A 31 6.81 -9.07 1.27
CA TYR A 31 6.56 -10.13 0.31
C TYR A 31 6.65 -9.57 -1.10
N ASN A 32 7.17 -10.39 -2.01
CA ASN A 32 7.05 -10.15 -3.44
C ASN A 32 6.98 -11.49 -4.18
N ARG A 33 6.19 -11.53 -5.27
CA ARG A 33 6.03 -12.73 -6.10
C ARG A 33 7.37 -13.37 -6.52
N THR A 34 8.35 -12.53 -6.84
CA THR A 34 9.75 -12.95 -6.99
C THR A 34 10.44 -12.86 -5.63
N ALA A 35 10.66 -14.00 -4.98
CA ALA A 35 11.19 -14.08 -3.61
C ALA A 35 12.57 -13.41 -3.45
N GLU A 36 13.43 -13.46 -4.47
CA GLU A 36 14.75 -12.83 -4.45
C GLU A 36 14.67 -11.32 -4.20
N LYS A 37 13.62 -10.64 -4.68
CA LYS A 37 13.42 -9.21 -4.41
C LYS A 37 13.13 -8.93 -2.94
N ALA A 38 12.36 -9.80 -2.28
CA ALA A 38 12.06 -9.68 -0.85
C ALA A 38 13.31 -9.94 0.00
N LYS A 39 14.09 -10.96 -0.34
CA LYS A 39 15.38 -11.27 0.33
C LYS A 39 16.37 -10.11 0.19
N LYS A 40 16.57 -9.61 -1.03
CA LYS A 40 17.44 -8.46 -1.30
C LYS A 40 17.00 -7.22 -0.53
N TRP A 41 15.69 -6.95 -0.46
CA TRP A 41 15.17 -5.84 0.32
C TRP A 41 15.49 -6.01 1.81
N ALA A 42 15.28 -7.20 2.36
CA ALA A 42 15.55 -7.51 3.76
C ALA A 42 17.04 -7.36 4.12
N GLU A 43 17.94 -7.83 3.24
CA GLU A 43 19.39 -7.66 3.37
C GLU A 43 19.79 -6.18 3.39
N GLN A 44 19.16 -5.36 2.54
CA GLN A 44 19.49 -3.95 2.39
C GLN A 44 19.00 -3.08 3.56
N PHE A 45 17.79 -3.32 4.08
CA PHE A 45 17.14 -2.43 5.04
C PHE A 45 16.92 -3.03 6.44
N GLY A 46 17.14 -4.33 6.63
CA GLY A 46 17.00 -4.99 7.93
C GLY A 46 15.54 -5.27 8.34
N GLY A 47 14.80 -6.02 7.54
CA GLY A 47 13.46 -6.52 7.88
C GLY A 47 13.32 -8.02 7.58
N THR A 48 12.09 -8.54 7.54
CA THR A 48 11.82 -9.96 7.31
C THR A 48 11.23 -10.20 5.92
N ALA A 49 11.87 -11.05 5.11
CA ALA A 49 11.27 -11.54 3.88
C ALA A 49 10.33 -12.73 4.20
N CYS A 50 9.11 -12.70 3.68
CA CYS A 50 8.11 -13.75 3.86
C CYS A 50 7.78 -14.46 2.55
N ASP A 51 7.35 -15.72 2.65
CA ASP A 51 7.06 -16.56 1.49
C ASP A 51 5.61 -16.42 0.99
N LEU A 52 4.69 -15.94 1.84
CA LEU A 52 3.30 -15.66 1.49
C LEU A 52 2.87 -14.26 1.95
N PRO A 53 1.91 -13.61 1.25
CA PRO A 53 1.31 -12.37 1.70
C PRO A 53 0.67 -12.47 3.10
N SER A 54 0.00 -13.59 3.40
CA SER A 54 -0.60 -13.84 4.71
C SER A 54 0.43 -13.90 5.84
N ASP A 55 1.63 -14.42 5.56
CA ASP A 55 2.68 -14.54 6.57
C ASP A 55 3.25 -13.17 6.93
N ALA A 56 3.43 -12.31 5.93
CA ALA A 56 3.82 -10.92 6.15
C ALA A 56 2.76 -10.16 6.96
N ALA A 57 1.47 -10.36 6.64
CA ALA A 57 0.36 -9.67 7.29
C ALA A 57 0.04 -10.17 8.72
N LYS A 58 0.61 -11.31 9.15
CA LYS A 58 0.27 -11.96 10.43
C LYS A 58 0.58 -11.07 11.63
N GLY A 59 -0.45 -10.54 12.27
CA GLY A 59 -0.31 -9.64 13.43
C GLY A 59 0.32 -8.28 13.09
N ALA A 60 0.27 -7.86 11.82
CA ALA A 60 0.66 -6.52 11.43
C ALA A 60 -0.44 -5.51 11.79
N ASP A 61 -0.03 -4.31 12.23
CA ASP A 61 -0.94 -3.18 12.48
C ASP A 61 -1.38 -2.55 11.15
N PHE A 62 -0.44 -2.45 10.20
CA PHE A 62 -0.64 -1.88 8.87
C PHE A 62 -0.11 -2.82 7.79
N VAL A 63 -0.86 -2.98 6.72
CA VAL A 63 -0.47 -3.77 5.55
C VAL A 63 -0.54 -2.89 4.32
N PHE A 64 0.53 -2.80 3.55
CA PHE A 64 0.60 -2.03 2.32
C PHE A 64 0.64 -2.96 1.10
N THR A 65 -0.06 -2.60 0.02
CA THR A 65 0.05 -3.25 -1.29
C THR A 65 0.51 -2.25 -2.36
N CYS A 66 1.41 -2.67 -3.24
CA CYS A 66 1.82 -1.90 -4.41
C CYS A 66 2.16 -2.85 -5.56
N VAL A 67 1.14 -3.28 -6.31
CA VAL A 67 1.26 -4.31 -7.35
C VAL A 67 0.85 -3.79 -8.73
N GLY A 68 0.75 -4.68 -9.73
CA GLY A 68 0.65 -4.28 -11.13
C GLY A 68 -0.72 -3.79 -11.57
N ASN A 69 -1.79 -4.47 -11.14
CA ASN A 69 -3.17 -4.20 -11.57
C ASN A 69 -4.19 -4.81 -10.60
N ASP A 70 -5.46 -4.67 -10.94
CA ASP A 70 -6.61 -5.22 -10.21
C ASP A 70 -6.51 -6.73 -9.93
N ASP A 71 -6.08 -7.54 -10.90
CA ASP A 71 -6.01 -9.00 -10.74
C ASP A 71 -4.84 -9.44 -9.87
N ASP A 72 -3.67 -8.81 -10.05
CA ASP A 72 -2.52 -8.98 -9.15
C ASP A 72 -2.92 -8.58 -7.72
N LEU A 73 -3.69 -7.49 -7.56
CA LEU A 73 -4.14 -7.01 -6.27
C LEU A 73 -5.10 -8.01 -5.61
N ARG A 74 -6.10 -8.53 -6.32
CA ARG A 74 -6.98 -9.60 -5.82
C ARG A 74 -6.19 -10.86 -5.45
N ALA A 75 -5.20 -11.23 -6.26
CA ALA A 75 -4.38 -12.41 -6.02
C ALA A 75 -3.59 -12.32 -4.71
N VAL A 76 -2.98 -11.16 -4.42
CA VAL A 76 -2.19 -11.00 -3.18
C VAL A 76 -3.05 -10.65 -1.96
N THR A 77 -4.32 -10.31 -2.14
CA THR A 77 -5.21 -9.89 -1.04
C THR A 77 -6.25 -10.95 -0.67
N LEU A 78 -7.04 -11.42 -1.63
CA LEU A 78 -8.26 -12.21 -1.41
C LEU A 78 -8.07 -13.70 -1.70
N ALA A 79 -7.10 -14.07 -2.55
CA ALA A 79 -6.87 -15.48 -2.87
C ALA A 79 -6.32 -16.25 -1.67
N SER A 80 -6.27 -17.59 -1.77
CA SER A 80 -5.65 -18.44 -0.75
C SER A 80 -4.21 -17.99 -0.47
N GLY A 81 -3.89 -17.71 0.80
CA GLY A 81 -2.59 -17.17 1.22
C GLY A 81 -2.43 -15.65 1.02
N GLY A 82 -3.47 -14.96 0.56
CA GLY A 82 -3.51 -13.50 0.46
C GLY A 82 -3.51 -12.79 1.82
N VAL A 83 -3.24 -11.48 1.83
CA VAL A 83 -3.07 -10.71 3.07
C VAL A 83 -4.25 -10.83 4.02
N ILE A 84 -5.47 -10.94 3.49
CA ILE A 84 -6.68 -10.96 4.32
C ILE A 84 -6.64 -12.13 5.30
N HIS A 85 -5.99 -13.24 4.96
CA HIS A 85 -5.87 -14.42 5.81
C HIS A 85 -4.90 -14.26 6.97
N GLY A 86 -3.96 -13.30 6.91
CA GLY A 86 -3.04 -12.98 7.99
C GLY A 86 -3.47 -11.81 8.88
N MET A 87 -4.36 -10.95 8.39
CA MET A 87 -4.78 -9.75 9.11
C MET A 87 -5.55 -10.05 10.39
N SER A 88 -5.26 -9.26 11.43
CA SER A 88 -5.95 -9.29 12.73
C SER A 88 -6.96 -8.15 12.83
N LYS A 89 -8.03 -8.33 13.61
CA LYS A 89 -9.04 -7.29 13.86
C LYS A 89 -8.35 -5.99 14.30
N GLY A 90 -8.77 -4.87 13.71
CA GLY A 90 -8.20 -3.54 13.96
C GLY A 90 -7.00 -3.17 13.08
N ALA A 91 -6.41 -4.12 12.35
CA ALA A 91 -5.38 -3.82 11.35
C ALA A 91 -5.95 -3.01 10.17
N ILE A 92 -5.09 -2.29 9.46
CA ILE A 92 -5.49 -1.46 8.31
C ILE A 92 -4.76 -1.95 7.06
N LEU A 93 -5.50 -2.22 5.99
CA LEU A 93 -4.95 -2.45 4.65
C LEU A 93 -4.93 -1.12 3.88
N ILE A 94 -3.76 -0.72 3.38
CA ILE A 94 -3.53 0.48 2.59
C ILE A 94 -3.06 0.06 1.19
N ASP A 95 -3.91 0.23 0.18
CA ASP A 95 -3.55 -0.11 -1.18
C ASP A 95 -2.98 1.08 -1.95
N ASN A 96 -1.68 1.04 -2.27
CA ASN A 96 -1.00 2.03 -3.09
C ASN A 96 -0.99 1.69 -4.58
N THR A 97 -1.63 0.59 -4.98
CA THR A 97 -1.76 0.21 -6.39
C THR A 97 -2.61 1.26 -7.12
N THR A 98 -2.26 1.55 -8.37
CA THR A 98 -3.20 2.23 -9.27
C THR A 98 -4.17 1.16 -9.77
N ALA A 99 -5.37 1.14 -9.20
CA ALA A 99 -6.39 0.10 -9.40
C ALA A 99 -7.76 0.73 -9.69
N SER A 100 -8.76 -0.08 -10.03
CA SER A 100 -10.12 0.40 -10.16
C SER A 100 -10.75 0.75 -8.80
N ALA A 101 -11.68 1.70 -8.81
CA ALA A 101 -12.52 2.00 -7.65
C ALA A 101 -13.43 0.81 -7.26
N GLU A 102 -13.73 -0.09 -8.21
CA GLU A 102 -14.48 -1.32 -7.95
C GLU A 102 -13.69 -2.27 -7.06
N VAL A 103 -12.42 -2.53 -7.39
CA VAL A 103 -11.55 -3.37 -6.54
C VAL A 103 -11.33 -2.74 -5.17
N ALA A 104 -11.14 -1.43 -5.09
CA ALA A 104 -11.04 -0.74 -3.80
C ALA A 104 -12.26 -1.01 -2.90
N ARG A 105 -13.47 -0.91 -3.45
CA ARG A 105 -14.72 -1.20 -2.71
C ARG A 105 -14.86 -2.68 -2.35
N GLN A 106 -14.43 -3.58 -3.23
CA GLN A 106 -14.40 -5.01 -2.95
C GLN A 106 -13.49 -5.33 -1.75
N LEU A 107 -12.27 -4.77 -1.73
CA LEU A 107 -11.31 -4.98 -0.65
C LEU A 107 -11.81 -4.36 0.66
N ALA A 108 -12.44 -3.19 0.61
CA ALA A 108 -13.05 -2.59 1.79
C ALA A 108 -14.12 -3.49 2.42
N GLY A 109 -14.97 -4.12 1.62
CA GLY A 109 -15.94 -5.12 2.11
C GLY A 109 -15.27 -6.30 2.80
N ALA A 110 -14.25 -6.89 2.15
CA ALA A 110 -13.51 -8.01 2.72
C ALA A 110 -12.76 -7.66 4.02
N CYS A 111 -12.21 -6.45 4.13
CA CYS A 111 -11.61 -5.95 5.36
C CYS A 111 -12.65 -5.74 6.46
N ALA A 112 -13.82 -5.17 6.13
CA ALA A 112 -14.90 -4.94 7.07
C ALA A 112 -15.43 -6.26 7.69
N ASP A 113 -15.58 -7.32 6.89
CA ASP A 113 -15.99 -8.65 7.35
C ASP A 113 -15.02 -9.24 8.39
N LYS A 114 -13.75 -8.81 8.39
CA LYS A 114 -12.73 -9.17 9.39
C LYS A 114 -12.57 -8.17 10.52
N GLY A 115 -13.33 -7.08 10.53
CA GLY A 115 -13.15 -5.97 11.46
C GLY A 115 -11.83 -5.23 11.27
N CYS A 116 -11.32 -5.17 10.04
CA CYS A 116 -10.14 -4.44 9.63
C CYS A 116 -10.53 -3.13 8.91
N GLY A 117 -9.67 -2.12 8.96
CA GLY A 117 -9.80 -0.90 8.16
C GLY A 117 -9.24 -1.07 6.75
N PHE A 118 -9.70 -0.25 5.82
CA PHE A 118 -9.20 -0.22 4.43
C PHE A 118 -9.08 1.21 3.92
N LEU A 119 -8.00 1.48 3.17
CA LEU A 119 -7.78 2.73 2.45
C LEU A 119 -7.27 2.42 1.03
N ASP A 120 -7.92 2.96 0.00
CA ASP A 120 -7.28 3.08 -1.31
C ASP A 120 -6.43 4.35 -1.34
N ALA A 121 -5.13 4.20 -1.51
CA ALA A 121 -4.13 5.24 -1.36
C ALA A 121 -3.15 5.29 -2.54
N PRO A 122 -3.62 5.36 -3.81
CA PRO A 122 -2.74 5.46 -4.97
C PRO A 122 -1.84 6.70 -4.90
N VAL A 123 -0.69 6.60 -5.58
CA VAL A 123 0.40 7.57 -5.46
C VAL A 123 0.72 8.30 -6.76
N SER A 124 1.22 9.53 -6.65
CA SER A 124 1.77 10.34 -7.75
C SER A 124 3.18 10.83 -7.42
N GLY A 125 4.00 11.07 -8.44
CA GLY A 125 5.42 11.48 -8.31
C GLY A 125 6.43 10.52 -8.96
N GLY A 126 5.98 9.35 -9.45
CA GLY A 126 6.81 8.39 -10.16
C GLY A 126 7.94 7.79 -9.32
N GLN A 127 8.87 7.10 -9.98
CA GLN A 127 10.00 6.43 -9.33
C GLN A 127 10.85 7.41 -8.51
N ALA A 128 11.18 8.58 -9.07
CA ALA A 128 11.96 9.60 -8.37
C ALA A 128 11.27 10.07 -7.08
N GLY A 129 9.93 10.23 -7.10
CA GLY A 129 9.17 10.55 -5.89
C GLY A 129 9.24 9.43 -4.85
N ALA A 130 9.17 8.17 -5.28
CA ALA A 130 9.25 7.02 -4.38
C ALA A 130 10.64 6.87 -3.73
N GLU A 131 11.71 7.02 -4.52
CA GLU A 131 13.10 6.98 -4.05
C GLU A 131 13.40 8.10 -3.04
N ASN A 132 12.92 9.31 -3.30
CA ASN A 132 13.14 10.46 -2.41
C ASN A 132 12.18 10.49 -1.19
N GLY A 133 11.15 9.65 -1.18
CA GLY A 133 10.12 9.68 -0.14
C GLY A 133 9.30 10.97 -0.18
N ALA A 134 8.98 11.42 -1.40
CA ALA A 134 8.33 12.69 -1.69
C ALA A 134 7.06 12.50 -2.53
N LEU A 135 6.38 11.35 -2.39
CA LEU A 135 5.16 11.06 -3.13
C LEU A 135 3.98 11.93 -2.66
N THR A 136 3.02 12.11 -3.56
CA THR A 136 1.67 12.58 -3.23
C THR A 136 0.75 11.38 -3.14
N VAL A 137 0.04 11.23 -2.01
CA VAL A 137 -0.86 10.11 -1.74
C VAL A 137 -2.30 10.61 -1.67
N MET A 138 -3.15 10.08 -2.55
CA MET A 138 -4.57 10.43 -2.66
C MET A 138 -5.39 9.32 -2.01
N VAL A 139 -5.95 9.57 -0.84
CA VAL A 139 -6.58 8.53 -0.02
C VAL A 139 -8.11 8.56 -0.13
N GLY A 140 -8.71 7.42 -0.42
CA GLY A 140 -10.13 7.13 -0.21
C GLY A 140 -10.32 6.26 1.03
N GLY A 141 -11.29 6.60 1.88
CA GLY A 141 -11.55 5.87 3.11
C GLY A 141 -12.39 6.65 4.12
N ASP A 142 -12.58 6.08 5.30
CA ASP A 142 -13.16 6.82 6.43
C ASP A 142 -12.07 7.61 7.19
N GLU A 143 -12.49 8.72 7.81
CA GLU A 143 -11.59 9.66 8.49
C GLU A 143 -10.84 9.02 9.66
N ALA A 144 -11.47 8.12 10.41
CA ALA A 144 -10.86 7.49 11.59
C ALA A 144 -9.74 6.51 11.19
N THR A 145 -9.95 5.72 10.13
CA THR A 145 -8.93 4.86 9.54
C THR A 145 -7.81 5.70 8.92
N PHE A 146 -8.16 6.77 8.22
CA PHE A 146 -7.20 7.70 7.62
C PHE A 146 -6.26 8.32 8.65
N GLU A 147 -6.78 8.91 9.73
CA GLU A 147 -5.94 9.59 10.73
C GLU A 147 -4.97 8.64 11.43
N LYS A 148 -5.34 7.36 11.60
CA LYS A 148 -4.43 6.34 12.13
C LYS A 148 -3.30 5.99 11.16
N ALA A 149 -3.60 5.87 9.86
CA ALA A 149 -2.63 5.47 8.84
C ALA A 149 -1.76 6.63 8.33
N ARG A 150 -2.26 7.87 8.36
CA ARG A 150 -1.59 9.07 7.87
C ARG A 150 -0.15 9.25 8.38
N PRO A 151 0.16 9.11 9.68
CA PRO A 151 1.55 9.25 10.16
C PRO A 151 2.48 8.14 9.64
N VAL A 152 1.95 6.96 9.33
CA VAL A 152 2.73 5.84 8.74
C VAL A 152 3.01 6.10 7.26
N ILE A 153 1.98 6.51 6.51
CA ILE A 153 2.09 6.87 5.09
C ILE A 153 3.10 8.02 4.87
N ALA A 154 3.16 8.97 5.81
CA ALA A 154 4.06 10.12 5.73
C ALA A 154 5.55 9.75 5.63
N ALA A 155 5.97 8.53 5.96
CA ALA A 155 7.36 8.10 5.83
C ALA A 155 7.88 8.18 4.38
N TYR A 156 7.02 7.91 3.39
CA TYR A 156 7.38 7.92 1.96
C TYR A 156 6.70 9.05 1.16
N ALA A 157 5.99 9.95 1.84
CA ALA A 157 5.13 10.94 1.20
C ALA A 157 5.46 12.37 1.64
N ARG A 158 5.42 13.30 0.67
CA ARG A 158 5.44 14.74 0.94
C ARG A 158 4.04 15.27 1.25
N MET A 159 3.01 14.69 0.65
CA MET A 159 1.61 15.08 0.83
C MET A 159 0.73 13.84 0.93
N VAL A 160 -0.20 13.84 1.89
CA VAL A 160 -1.17 12.77 2.13
C VAL A 160 -2.52 13.43 2.38
N GLY A 161 -3.50 13.19 1.51
CA GLY A 161 -4.82 13.83 1.61
C GLY A 161 -5.97 12.84 1.50
N LEU A 162 -7.00 13.03 2.32
CA LEU A 162 -8.27 12.30 2.22
C LEU A 162 -9.17 12.96 1.16
N MET A 163 -9.47 12.23 0.11
CA MET A 163 -10.25 12.69 -1.06
C MET A 163 -11.75 12.41 -0.92
N GLY A 164 -12.13 11.58 0.05
CA GLY A 164 -13.50 11.15 0.28
C GLY A 164 -13.58 9.67 0.67
N PRO A 165 -14.74 9.03 0.51
CA PRO A 165 -14.93 7.62 0.86
C PRO A 165 -14.11 6.68 -0.03
N VAL A 166 -14.12 5.39 0.29
CA VAL A 166 -13.43 4.35 -0.48
C VAL A 166 -13.75 4.44 -1.99
N GLY A 167 -12.70 4.39 -2.79
CA GLY A 167 -12.69 4.55 -4.24
C GLY A 167 -12.40 5.98 -4.69
N SER A 168 -12.57 6.99 -3.84
CA SER A 168 -12.25 8.38 -4.18
C SER A 168 -10.76 8.60 -4.44
N GLY A 169 -9.87 7.85 -3.78
CA GLY A 169 -8.43 7.90 -4.03
C GLY A 169 -8.12 7.44 -5.46
N GLN A 170 -8.64 6.27 -5.86
CA GLN A 170 -8.50 5.76 -7.22
C GLN A 170 -9.11 6.69 -8.28
N LEU A 171 -10.30 7.22 -8.05
CA LEU A 171 -10.94 8.18 -8.97
C LEU A 171 -10.11 9.45 -9.13
N THR A 172 -9.59 9.99 -8.03
CA THR A 172 -8.69 11.15 -8.06
C THR A 172 -7.41 10.83 -8.83
N LYS A 173 -6.81 9.66 -8.61
CA LYS A 173 -5.62 9.22 -9.34
C LYS A 173 -5.87 9.12 -10.84
N MET A 174 -7.01 8.57 -11.25
CA MET A 174 -7.37 8.46 -12.66
C MET A 174 -7.49 9.83 -13.32
N ILE A 175 -8.17 10.79 -12.68
CA ILE A 175 -8.25 12.17 -13.17
C ILE A 175 -6.85 12.79 -13.26
N ASN A 176 -6.01 12.61 -12.24
CA ASN A 176 -4.63 13.09 -12.25
C ASN A 176 -3.83 12.53 -13.45
N GLN A 177 -3.98 11.23 -13.77
CA GLN A 177 -3.29 10.64 -14.92
C GLN A 177 -3.78 11.21 -16.26
N ILE A 178 -5.08 11.50 -16.40
CA ILE A 178 -5.62 12.17 -17.59
C ILE A 178 -5.02 13.57 -17.74
N CYS A 179 -4.97 14.35 -16.65
CA CYS A 179 -4.38 15.70 -16.67
C CYS A 179 -2.89 15.66 -17.05
N ILE A 180 -2.11 14.74 -16.48
CA ILE A 180 -0.68 14.59 -16.82
C ILE A 180 -0.52 14.20 -18.29
N ALA A 181 -1.30 13.23 -18.78
CA ALA A 181 -1.23 12.82 -20.18
C ALA A 181 -1.54 13.98 -21.14
N GLY A 182 -2.56 14.79 -20.82
CA GLY A 182 -2.89 15.99 -21.59
C GLY A 182 -1.79 17.04 -21.61
N LEU A 183 -1.05 17.21 -20.51
CA LEU A 183 0.08 18.16 -20.43
C LEU A 183 1.32 17.69 -21.19
N VAL A 184 1.56 16.38 -21.29
CA VAL A 184 2.77 15.81 -21.93
C VAL A 184 2.59 15.66 -23.45
N GLN A 185 1.36 15.69 -23.96
CA GLN A 185 1.07 15.63 -25.39
C GLN A 185 1.23 16.96 -26.13
N GLY A 186 1.31 18.10 -25.41
CA GLY A 186 1.56 19.43 -25.98
C GLY A 186 3.03 19.83 -25.88
#